data_AF-A0A369JPE8-F1
#
_entry.id   AF-A0A369JPE8-F1
#
_cell.length_a   1.000
_cell.length_b   1.000
_cell.length_c   1.000
_cell.angle_alpha   90.00
_cell.angle_beta   90.00
_cell.angle_gamma   90.00
#
_symmetry.space_group_name_H-M   'P 1'
#
loop_
_entity.id
_entity.type
_entity.pdbx_description
1 polymer ?
#
loop_
_entity_poly.entity_id
_entity_poly.type
_entity_poly.pdbx_seq_one_letter_code
_entity_poly.pdbx_strand_id
1 'polypeptide(L)'
;MSGTADQVETTLSARCGKDKVRVFRVVREGKWHHVVEYNVTALLEGDVDVSYTQADNSVIEATDSIKNITSYLPEVLPHVLIPERFAAYARTSYRATRTYTKPSSP
;
A
#
# COMPACT_ATOMS: atom_id res chain seq x y z
N MET A 1 -14.37 -28.79 37.24
CA MET A 1 -13.28 -27.79 37.25
C MET A 1 -12.93 -27.51 35.81
N SER A 2 -13.27 -26.29 35.41
CA SER A 2 -13.01 -25.69 34.10
C SER A 2 -11.50 -25.62 33.82
N GLY A 3 -11.13 -25.81 32.56
CA GLY A 3 -9.78 -25.64 32.05
C GLY A 3 -9.84 -25.63 30.53
N THR A 4 -10.60 -24.68 29.97
CA THR A 4 -10.63 -24.39 28.53
C THR A 4 -9.22 -24.01 28.11
N ALA A 5 -8.65 -24.73 27.15
CA ALA A 5 -7.35 -24.42 26.59
C ALA A 5 -7.40 -23.03 25.96
N ASP A 6 -6.72 -22.06 26.56
CA ASP A 6 -6.30 -20.82 25.91
C ASP A 6 -5.31 -21.20 24.81
N GLN A 7 -5.83 -21.50 23.63
CA GLN A 7 -5.06 -21.52 22.40
C GLN A 7 -4.73 -20.07 22.07
N VAL A 8 -3.52 -19.64 22.42
CA VAL A 8 -2.96 -18.37 21.95
C VAL A 8 -2.67 -18.52 20.46
N GLU A 9 -3.68 -18.27 19.64
CA GLU A 9 -3.56 -18.22 18.18
C GLU A 9 -2.69 -17.00 17.84
N THR A 10 -1.39 -17.23 17.68
CA THR A 10 -0.43 -16.19 17.32
C THR A 10 -0.62 -15.88 15.84
N THR A 11 -1.24 -14.75 15.52
CA THR A 11 -1.40 -14.31 14.12
C THR A 11 -0.03 -14.04 13.50
N LEU A 12 0.45 -15.00 12.72
CA LEU A 12 1.73 -14.98 12.01
C LEU A 12 1.65 -13.92 10.89
N SER A 13 2.01 -12.67 11.21
CA SER A 13 2.17 -11.52 10.30
C SER A 13 1.20 -11.47 9.10
N ALA A 14 0.05 -10.81 9.27
CA ALA A 14 -0.86 -10.61 8.16
C ALA A 14 -0.40 -9.43 7.26
N ARG A 15 -0.20 -9.73 5.95
CA ARG A 15 0.13 -8.75 4.90
C ARG A 15 -1.07 -8.59 3.97
N CYS A 16 -1.59 -7.38 3.83
CA CYS A 16 -2.63 -7.06 2.87
C CYS A 16 -2.11 -6.07 1.83
N GLY A 17 -2.43 -6.28 0.56
CA GLY A 17 -1.86 -5.46 -0.50
C GLY A 17 -2.47 -5.68 -1.87
N LYS A 18 -1.86 -5.05 -2.87
CA LYS A 18 -2.21 -5.21 -4.28
C LYS A 18 -0.99 -5.70 -5.06
N ASP A 19 -1.22 -6.70 -5.90
CA ASP A 19 -0.24 -7.25 -6.83
C ASP A 19 -0.60 -6.91 -8.28
N LYS A 20 0.39 -6.98 -9.18
CA LYS A 20 0.28 -6.79 -10.63
C LYS A 20 -0.28 -5.43 -11.04
N VAL A 21 0.08 -4.37 -10.32
CA VAL A 21 -0.24 -3.00 -10.75
C VAL A 21 0.76 -2.61 -11.84
N ARG A 22 0.29 -2.54 -13.08
CA ARG A 22 1.10 -2.14 -14.24
C ARG A 22 1.16 -0.62 -14.33
N VAL A 23 2.36 -0.08 -14.30
CA VAL A 23 2.66 1.34 -14.47
C VAL A 23 3.43 1.52 -15.76
N PHE A 24 2.89 2.30 -16.67
CA PHE A 24 3.55 2.67 -17.92
C PHE A 24 3.69 4.18 -17.99
N ARG A 25 4.91 4.69 -18.20
CA ARG A 25 5.18 6.12 -18.25
C ARG A 25 6.11 6.47 -19.39
N VAL A 26 5.77 7.54 -20.09
CA VAL A 26 6.58 8.15 -21.14
C VAL A 26 7.02 9.53 -20.68
N VAL A 27 8.32 9.76 -20.64
CA VAL A 27 8.95 11.07 -20.41
C VAL A 27 9.46 11.57 -21.75
N ARG A 28 8.97 12.72 -22.20
CA ARG A 28 9.30 13.29 -23.51
C ARG A 28 10.34 14.40 -23.33
N GLU A 29 11.51 14.24 -23.93
CA GLU A 29 12.61 15.19 -23.91
C GLU A 29 12.94 15.61 -25.34
N GLY A 30 12.18 16.60 -25.84
CA GLY A 30 12.31 17.11 -27.21
C GLY A 30 12.05 16.02 -28.25
N LYS A 31 13.10 15.60 -28.97
CA LYS A 31 13.03 14.53 -29.98
C LYS A 31 13.15 13.12 -29.38
N TRP A 32 13.60 13.00 -28.14
CA TRP A 32 13.85 11.71 -27.48
C TRP A 32 12.73 11.40 -26.49
N HIS A 33 12.20 10.18 -26.56
CA HIS A 33 11.18 9.71 -25.63
C HIS A 33 11.76 8.59 -24.77
N HIS A 34 11.77 8.79 -23.45
CA HIS A 34 12.14 7.77 -22.48
C HIS A 34 10.87 7.06 -22.01
N VAL A 35 10.90 5.73 -22.03
CA VAL A 35 9.75 4.90 -21.68
C VAL A 35 10.15 3.95 -20.57
N VAL A 36 9.28 3.80 -19.58
CA VAL A 36 9.42 2.80 -18.52
C VAL A 36 8.11 2.06 -18.30
N GLU A 37 8.23 0.76 -18.03
CA GLU A 37 7.13 -0.10 -17.62
C GLU A 37 7.53 -0.86 -16.37
N TYR A 38 6.70 -0.81 -15.33
CA TYR A 38 6.89 -1.53 -14.08
C TYR A 38 5.68 -2.40 -13.76
N ASN A 39 5.97 -3.59 -13.24
CA ASN A 39 5.00 -4.41 -12.53
C ASN A 39 5.22 -4.20 -11.03
N VAL A 40 4.28 -3.52 -10.38
CA VAL A 40 4.42 -3.11 -8.99
C VAL A 40 3.56 -4.01 -8.09
N THR A 41 4.19 -4.53 -7.05
CA THR A 41 3.55 -5.25 -5.94
C THR A 41 3.76 -4.45 -4.67
N ALA A 42 2.66 -4.06 -4.02
CA ALA A 42 2.70 -3.28 -2.79
C ALA A 42 1.95 -4.05 -1.69
N LEU A 43 2.67 -4.38 -0.62
CA LEU A 43 2.15 -5.08 0.55
C LEU A 43 2.30 -4.17 1.76
N LEU A 44 1.23 -4.05 2.54
CA LEU A 44 1.22 -3.32 3.81
C LEU A 44 1.02 -4.31 4.96
N GLU A 45 1.81 -4.16 6.01
CA GLU A 45 1.69 -4.91 7.25
C GLU A 45 0.97 -4.05 8.29
N GLY A 46 0.07 -4.64 9.08
CA GLY A 46 -0.60 -3.96 10.19
C GLY A 46 -1.35 -4.92 11.08
N ASP A 47 -2.15 -4.39 11.99
CA ASP A 47 -2.94 -5.18 12.93
C ASP A 47 -4.22 -5.71 12.26
N VAL A 48 -4.02 -6.58 11.26
CA VAL A 48 -5.11 -7.13 10.43
C VAL A 48 -5.97 -8.12 11.24
N ASP A 49 -5.49 -8.57 12.39
CA ASP A 49 -6.16 -9.54 13.25
C ASP A 49 -7.52 -9.03 13.73
N VAL A 50 -7.62 -7.73 14.00
CA VAL A 50 -8.88 -7.07 14.41
C VAL A 50 -9.94 -7.10 13.30
N SER A 51 -9.53 -7.05 12.03
CA SER A 51 -10.46 -7.17 10.90
C SER A 51 -10.98 -8.61 10.75
N TYR A 52 -10.14 -9.62 10.98
CA TYR A 52 -10.55 -11.02 10.88
C TYR A 52 -11.38 -11.50 12.08
N THR A 53 -11.10 -10.98 13.27
CA THR A 53 -11.76 -11.39 14.52
C THR A 53 -12.99 -10.55 14.87
N GLN A 54 -12.95 -9.24 14.61
CA GLN A 54 -13.99 -8.28 15.02
C GLN A 54 -14.72 -7.62 13.83
N ALA A 55 -14.39 -8.00 12.60
CA ALA A 55 -14.94 -7.41 11.37
C ALA A 55 -14.73 -5.88 11.26
N ASP A 56 -13.77 -5.33 12.01
CA ASP A 56 -13.42 -3.92 11.93
C ASP A 56 -12.38 -3.67 10.83
N ASN A 57 -12.86 -3.19 9.68
CA ASN A 57 -12.02 -2.87 8.53
C ASN A 57 -11.37 -1.48 8.61
N SER A 58 -11.59 -0.73 9.70
CA SER A 58 -10.98 0.61 9.87
C SER A 58 -9.45 0.57 9.87
N VAL A 59 -8.87 -0.57 10.25
CA VAL A 59 -7.42 -0.80 10.32
C VAL A 59 -6.83 -1.22 8.95
N ILE A 60 -7.67 -1.64 8.01
CA ILE A 60 -7.25 -2.11 6.68
C ILE A 60 -7.34 -0.96 5.67
N GLU A 61 -6.20 -0.64 5.07
CA GLU A 61 -6.16 0.14 3.83
C GLU A 61 -6.78 -0.68 2.69
N ALA A 62 -7.81 -0.13 2.05
CA ALA A 62 -8.45 -0.80 0.93
C ALA A 62 -7.43 -1.05 -0.20
N THR A 63 -7.45 -2.26 -0.76
CA THR A 63 -6.56 -2.63 -1.88
C THR A 63 -6.72 -1.73 -3.10
N ASP A 64 -7.88 -1.05 -3.24
CA ASP A 64 -8.14 -0.05 -4.27
C ASP A 64 -7.35 1.25 -4.05
N SER A 65 -7.19 1.71 -2.80
CA SER A 65 -6.35 2.86 -2.44
C SER A 65 -4.91 2.62 -2.85
N ILE A 66 -4.38 1.42 -2.63
CA ILE A 66 -3.02 1.03 -3.04
C ILE A 66 -2.88 1.14 -4.56
N LYS A 67 -3.83 0.59 -5.32
CA LYS A 67 -3.87 0.71 -6.79
C LYS A 67 -3.90 2.17 -7.24
N ASN A 68 -4.79 2.97 -6.66
CA ASN A 68 -4.98 4.37 -7.05
C ASN A 68 -3.72 5.20 -6.78
N ILE A 69 -3.10 5.04 -5.62
CA ILE A 69 -1.83 5.70 -5.28
C ILE A 69 -0.73 5.27 -6.26
N THR A 70 -0.56 3.97 -6.52
CA THR A 70 0.46 3.47 -7.46
C THR A 70 0.30 4.01 -8.87
N SER A 71 -0.95 4.14 -9.35
CA SER A 71 -1.24 4.70 -10.67
C SER A 71 -1.07 6.22 -10.74
N TYR A 72 -1.23 6.93 -9.62
CA TYR A 72 -1.12 8.39 -9.54
C TYR A 72 0.33 8.89 -9.37
N LEU A 73 1.18 8.14 -8.64
CA LEU A 73 2.58 8.51 -8.38
C LEU A 73 3.42 8.87 -9.62
N PRO A 74 3.33 8.16 -10.76
CA PRO A 74 4.05 8.50 -11.99
C PRO A 74 3.74 9.90 -12.53
N GLU A 75 2.56 10.45 -12.24
CA GLU A 75 2.14 11.78 -12.70
C GLU A 75 2.78 12.89 -11.87
N VAL A 76 2.89 12.67 -10.56
CA VAL A 76 3.42 13.65 -9.60
C VAL A 76 4.94 13.61 -9.52
N LEU A 77 5.55 12.44 -9.80
CA LEU A 77 6.98 12.25 -9.59
C LEU A 77 7.81 12.61 -10.83
N PRO A 78 8.82 13.50 -10.68
CA PRO A 78 9.74 13.82 -11.77
C PRO A 78 10.72 12.67 -12.08
N HIS A 79 10.93 11.74 -11.15
CA HIS A 79 11.95 10.69 -11.24
C HIS A 79 11.40 9.27 -11.41
N VAL A 80 10.34 9.12 -12.21
CA VAL A 80 9.75 7.81 -12.53
C VAL A 80 10.69 6.86 -13.29
N LEU A 81 11.73 7.40 -13.94
CA LEU A 81 12.70 6.62 -14.71
C LEU A 81 13.62 5.75 -13.83
N ILE A 82 13.64 5.97 -12.51
CA ILE A 82 14.48 5.25 -11.55
C ILE A 82 13.58 4.42 -10.63
N PRO A 83 13.60 3.07 -10.73
CA PRO A 83 12.67 2.22 -9.99
C PRO A 83 12.84 2.31 -8.47
N GLU A 84 14.06 2.49 -7.96
CA GLU A 84 14.34 2.61 -6.53
C GLU A 84 13.72 3.88 -5.93
N ARG A 85 13.81 5.00 -6.66
CA ARG A 85 13.20 6.27 -6.23
C ARG A 85 11.69 6.17 -6.27
N PHE A 86 11.14 5.54 -7.30
CA PHE A 86 9.70 5.28 -7.39
C PHE A 86 9.19 4.46 -6.19
N ALA A 87 9.87 3.36 -5.87
CA ALA A 87 9.52 2.51 -4.72
C ALA A 87 9.66 3.26 -3.38
N ALA A 88 10.72 4.06 -3.19
CA ALA A 88 10.92 4.85 -1.98
C ALA A 88 9.82 5.91 -1.77
N TYR A 89 9.37 6.55 -2.85
CA TYR A 89 8.25 7.48 -2.80
C TYR A 89 6.93 6.76 -2.50
N ALA A 90 6.66 5.64 -3.17
CA ALA A 90 5.45 4.85 -2.93
C ALA A 90 5.33 4.45 -1.45
N ARG A 91 6.43 3.94 -0.86
CA ARG A 91 6.50 3.63 0.58
C ARG A 91 6.12 4.83 1.46
N THR A 92 6.62 6.02 1.11
CA THR A 92 6.40 7.24 1.89
C THR A 92 4.93 7.70 1.79
N SER A 93 4.33 7.63 0.61
CA SER A 93 2.92 7.93 0.40
C SER A 93 1.99 6.99 1.17
N TYR A 94 2.24 5.68 1.13
CA TYR A 94 1.43 4.73 1.91
C TYR A 94 1.52 4.98 3.42
N ARG A 95 2.70 5.37 3.92
CA ARG A 95 2.86 5.71 5.35
C ARG A 95 2.08 6.97 5.73
N ALA A 96 2.08 7.99 4.88
CA ALA A 96 1.41 9.26 5.15
C ALA A 96 -0.12 9.12 5.17
N THR A 97 -0.70 8.34 4.25
CA THR A 97 -2.15 8.08 4.23
C THR A 97 -2.62 7.39 5.51
N ARG A 98 -1.82 6.46 6.03
CA ARG A 98 -2.15 5.70 7.23
C ARG A 98 -2.15 6.51 8.53
N THR A 99 -1.40 7.61 8.58
CA THR A 99 -1.38 8.53 9.74
C THR A 99 -2.56 9.48 9.78
N TYR A 100 -3.42 9.48 8.75
CA TYR A 100 -4.65 10.28 8.76
C TYR A 100 -5.72 9.57 9.60
N THR A 101 -5.66 9.77 10.91
CA THR A 101 -6.79 9.50 11.79
C THR A 101 -7.86 10.55 11.54
N LYS A 102 -9.06 10.11 11.16
CA LYS A 102 -10.25 10.97 11.12
C LYS A 102 -10.35 11.69 12.48
N PRO A 103 -10.36 13.03 12.53
CA PRO A 103 -10.57 13.72 13.79
C PRO A 103 -11.93 13.28 14.32
N SER A 104 -11.96 12.79 15.55
CA SER A 104 -13.20 12.48 16.25
C SER A 104 -14.06 13.74 16.23
N SER A 105 -15.19 13.68 15.53
CA SER A 105 -16.19 14.76 15.58
C SER A 105 -16.58 15.02 17.05
N PRO A 106 -16.81 16.28 17.43
CA PRO A 106 -17.13 16.67 18.80
C PRO A 106 -18.46 16.08 19.30
#